data_AF-A0A1E4M0G6-F1
#
_entry.id   AF-A0A1E4M0G6-F1
#
_cell.length_a   1.000
_cell.length_b   1.000
_cell.length_c   1.000
_cell.angle_alpha   90.00
_cell.angle_beta   90.00
_cell.angle_gamma   90.00
#
_symmetry.space_group_name_H-M   'P 1'
#
loop_
_entity.id
_entity.type
_entity.pdbx_description
1 polymer ?
#
loop_
_entity_poly.entity_id
_entity_poly.type
_entity_poly.pdbx_seq_one_letter_code
_entity_poly.pdbx_strand_id
1 'polypeptide(L)' 'MFDLSGQFATDGNSGLRASDPGFQPRIASRAPAGRWGDPTELGAAAVYLASRAAGFTTGGVLTVDGGLTAVI' A
#
# COMPACT_ATOMS: atom_id res chain seq x y z
N MET A 1 -11.61 -10.53 0.68
CA MET A 1 -11.42 -9.70 1.89
C MET A 1 -10.04 -9.10 1.77
N PHE A 2 -9.97 -7.85 1.31
CA PHE A 2 -8.72 -7.17 0.96
C PHE A 2 -7.97 -6.78 2.23
N ASP A 3 -6.83 -7.44 2.46
CA ASP A 3 -5.76 -6.94 3.31
C ASP A 3 -5.13 -5.73 2.59
N LEU A 4 -5.50 -4.52 3.01
CA LEU A 4 -4.79 -3.28 2.64
C LEU A 4 -3.80 -2.85 3.74
N SER A 5 -3.73 -3.56 4.88
CA SER A 5 -2.93 -3.19 6.05
C SER A 5 -1.57 -3.87 6.12
N GLY A 6 -1.34 -4.88 5.30
CA GLY A 6 -0.19 -5.78 5.37
C GLY A 6 1.07 -5.27 4.69
N GLN A 7 0.98 -4.28 3.80
CA GLN A 7 2.14 -3.75 3.07
C GLN A 7 2.45 -2.28 3.36
N PHE A 8 1.61 -1.57 4.10
CA PHE A 8 1.91 -0.20 4.56
C PHE A 8 2.51 -0.22 5.95
N ALA A 9 3.59 0.51 6.16
CA ALA A 9 4.25 0.65 7.44
C ALA A 9 3.38 1.50 8.39
N THR A 10 2.69 0.89 9.35
CA THR A 10 1.81 1.60 10.31
C THR A 10 2.15 1.24 11.75
N ASP A 11 1.71 2.08 12.69
CA ASP A 11 1.87 1.78 14.12
C ASP A 11 1.14 0.50 14.52
N GLY A 12 -0.03 0.24 13.92
CA GLY A 12 -0.84 -0.95 14.18
C GLY A 12 -0.19 -2.27 13.79
N ASN A 13 0.80 -2.26 12.87
CA ASN A 13 1.55 -3.45 12.47
C ASN A 13 3.03 -3.41 12.90
N SER A 14 3.44 -2.44 13.70
CA SER A 14 4.82 -2.26 14.17
C SER A 14 5.35 -3.49 14.92
N GLY A 15 4.55 -4.07 15.83
CA GLY A 15 4.91 -5.28 16.59
C GLY A 15 5.12 -6.52 15.70
N LEU A 16 4.31 -6.67 14.66
CA LEU A 16 4.45 -7.74 13.67
C LEU A 16 5.72 -7.53 12.82
N ARG A 17 6.01 -6.31 12.41
CA ARG A 17 7.22 -5.99 11.65
C ARG A 17 8.51 -6.21 12.44
N ALA A 18 8.43 -6.10 13.76
CA ALA A 18 9.54 -6.36 14.67
C ALA A 18 9.60 -7.83 15.16
N SER A 19 8.66 -8.70 14.76
CA SER A 19 8.54 -10.05 15.33
C SER A 19 9.73 -10.94 15.01
N ASP A 20 10.30 -10.80 13.81
CA ASP A 20 11.52 -11.49 13.41
C ASP A 20 12.31 -10.68 12.36
N PRO A 21 13.65 -10.83 12.27
CA PRO A 21 14.48 -10.04 11.35
C PRO A 21 14.17 -10.27 9.86
N GLY A 22 13.61 -11.42 9.49
CA GLY A 22 13.31 -11.78 8.10
C GLY A 22 11.94 -11.33 7.63
N PHE A 23 11.05 -10.92 8.54
CA PHE A 23 9.67 -10.58 8.22
C PHE A 23 9.58 -9.41 7.24
N GLN A 24 10.18 -8.28 7.57
CA GLN A 24 10.12 -7.06 6.77
C GLN A 24 10.66 -7.25 5.34
N PRO A 25 11.87 -7.81 5.11
CA PRO A 25 12.37 -8.01 3.76
C PRO A 25 11.53 -9.03 2.97
N ARG A 26 11.02 -10.08 3.62
CA ARG A 26 10.17 -11.10 2.97
C ARG A 26 8.83 -10.54 2.50
N ILE A 27 8.23 -9.61 3.24
CA ILE A 27 6.98 -8.95 2.81
C ILE A 27 7.27 -7.92 1.72
N ALA A 28 8.31 -7.09 1.91
CA ALA A 28 8.69 -6.08 0.94
C ALA A 28 9.01 -6.66 -0.45
N SER A 29 9.60 -7.86 -0.52
CA SER A 29 9.95 -8.51 -1.78
C SER A 29 8.76 -9.03 -2.60
N ARG A 30 7.54 -9.02 -2.04
CA ARG A 30 6.33 -9.45 -2.76
C ARG A 30 5.85 -8.41 -3.76
N ALA A 31 5.99 -7.13 -3.43
CA ALA A 31 5.65 -6.04 -4.33
C ALA A 31 6.85 -5.74 -5.24
N PRO A 32 6.63 -5.47 -6.54
CA PRO A 32 7.67 -4.97 -7.44
C PRO A 32 8.44 -3.76 -6.92
N ALA A 33 7.79 -2.89 -6.13
CA ALA A 33 8.43 -1.76 -5.47
C ALA A 33 9.53 -2.16 -4.46
N GLY A 34 9.57 -3.41 -3.99
CA GLY A 34 10.63 -3.93 -3.12
C GLY A 34 10.69 -3.28 -1.74
N ARG A 35 9.63 -2.57 -1.33
CA ARG A 35 9.55 -1.82 -0.08
C ARG A 35 8.15 -1.85 0.50
N TRP A 36 8.06 -1.48 1.76
CA TRP A 36 6.79 -1.15 2.40
C TRP A 36 6.25 0.17 1.84
N GLY A 37 4.94 0.25 1.70
CA GLY A 37 4.24 1.50 1.43
C GLY A 37 4.32 2.43 2.64
N ASP A 38 4.40 3.73 2.39
CA ASP A 38 4.21 4.76 3.39
C ASP A 38 2.72 5.12 3.45
N PRO A 39 2.07 5.16 4.63
CA PRO A 39 0.64 5.50 4.75
C PRO A 39 0.26 6.84 4.10
N THR A 40 1.20 7.78 3.99
CA THR A 40 0.99 9.05 3.29
C THR A 40 0.70 8.88 1.79
N GLU A 41 1.13 7.77 1.17
CA GLU A 41 0.84 7.44 -0.24
C GLU A 41 -0.65 7.12 -0.44
N LEU A 42 -1.29 6.46 0.53
CA LEU A 42 -2.75 6.29 0.53
C LEU A 42 -3.47 7.63 0.72
N GLY A 43 -2.93 8.48 1.59
CA GLY A 43 -3.43 9.85 1.77
C GLY A 43 -3.39 10.66 0.46
N ALA A 44 -2.27 10.58 -0.26
CA ALA A 44 -2.13 11.24 -1.57
C ALA A 44 -3.12 10.71 -2.61
N ALA A 45 -3.36 9.39 -2.65
CA ALA A 45 -4.36 8.79 -3.53
C ALA A 45 -5.78 9.25 -3.20
N ALA A 46 -6.12 9.35 -1.91
CA ALA A 46 -7.40 9.89 -1.46
C ALA A 46 -7.54 11.37 -1.85
N VAL A 47 -6.49 12.18 -1.67
CA VAL A 47 -6.46 13.59 -2.12
C VAL A 47 -6.65 13.69 -3.63
N TYR A 48 -5.98 12.86 -4.43
CA TYR A 48 -6.21 12.82 -5.89
C TYR A 48 -7.68 12.57 -6.21
N LEU A 49 -8.28 11.50 -5.66
CA LEU A 49 -9.68 11.13 -5.91
C LEU A 49 -10.68 12.21 -5.43
N ALA A 50 -10.37 12.93 -4.36
CA ALA A 50 -11.19 14.02 -3.85
C ALA A 50 -10.96 15.36 -4.57
N SER A 51 -9.90 15.48 -5.37
CA SER A 51 -9.53 16.72 -6.06
C SER A 51 -10.24 16.88 -7.41
N ARG A 52 -10.16 18.09 -7.97
CA ARG A 52 -10.59 18.33 -9.36
C ARG A 52 -9.78 17.56 -10.40
N ALA A 53 -8.57 17.09 -10.07
CA ALA A 53 -7.77 16.30 -11.01
C ALA A 53 -8.44 14.97 -11.36
N ALA A 54 -9.23 14.41 -10.44
CA ALA A 54 -10.04 13.21 -10.67
C ALA A 54 -11.40 13.51 -11.33
N GLY A 55 -11.60 14.69 -11.93
CA GLY A 55 -12.91 15.14 -12.43
C GLY A 55 -13.61 14.25 -13.46
N PHE A 56 -12.90 13.29 -14.05
CA PHE A 56 -13.47 12.25 -14.93
C PHE A 56 -13.08 10.81 -14.51
N THR A 57 -12.51 10.64 -13.32
CA THR A 57 -12.20 9.34 -12.73
C THR A 57 -13.34 8.94 -11.80
N THR A 58 -14.23 8.07 -12.26
CA THR A 58 -15.38 7.59 -11.47
C THR A 58 -15.67 6.12 -11.77
N GLY A 59 -16.27 5.40 -10.81
CA GLY A 59 -16.63 3.99 -10.93
C GLY A 59 -15.45 3.00 -11.00
N GLY A 60 -14.20 3.50 -10.96
CA GLY A 60 -12.99 2.69 -10.99
C GLY A 60 -12.35 2.50 -9.62
N VAL A 61 -11.41 1.56 -9.54
CA VAL A 61 -10.56 1.32 -8.37
C VAL A 61 -9.17 1.86 -8.67
N LEU A 62 -8.67 2.77 -7.83
CA LEU A 62 -7.28 3.21 -7.86
C LEU A 62 -6.45 2.33 -6.92
N THR A 63 -5.67 1.42 -7.49
CA THR A 63 -4.80 0.52 -6.73
C THR A 63 -3.52 1.23 -6.28
N VAL A 64 -3.18 1.08 -5.00
CA VAL A 64 -1.95 1.61 -4.40
C VAL A 64 -1.31 0.51 -3.55
N ASP A 65 -0.45 -0.30 -4.17
CA ASP A 65 0.08 -1.52 -3.55
C ASP A 65 1.52 -1.86 -3.98
N GLY A 66 2.27 -0.88 -4.48
CA GLY A 66 3.63 -1.11 -4.97
C GLY A 66 3.74 -2.05 -6.18
N GLY A 67 2.63 -2.29 -6.89
CA GLY A 67 2.56 -3.16 -8.07
C GLY A 67 2.22 -4.61 -7.76
N LEU A 68 1.84 -4.94 -6.53
CA LEU A 68 1.51 -6.32 -6.12
C LEU A 68 0.41 -6.92 -7.01
N THR A 69 -0.67 -6.19 -7.26
CA THR A 69 -1.80 -6.62 -8.08
C THR A 69 -1.39 -7.00 -9.51
N ALA A 70 -0.29 -6.44 -10.03
CA ALA A 70 0.18 -6.73 -11.38
C ALA A 70 1.00 -8.03 -11.49
N VAL A 71 1.35 -8.66 -10.36
CA VAL A 71 2.24 -9.84 -10.31
C VAL A 71 1.69 -11.01 -9.49
N ILE A 72 0.44 -10.92 -9.05
CA ILE A 72 -0.32 -12.02 -8.40
C ILE A 72 -1.39 -12.57 -9.33
#